data_AF-A0A9Q1B8I5-F1
#
_entry.id   AF-A0A9Q1B8I5-F1
#
_cell.length_a   1.000
_cell.length_b   1.000
_cell.length_c   1.000
_cell.angle_alpha   90.00
_cell.angle_beta   90.00
_cell.angle_gamma   90.00
#
_symmetry.space_group_name_H-M   'P 1'
#
loop_
_entity.id
_entity.type
_entity.pdbx_description
1 polymer ?
#
loop_
_entity_poly.entity_id
_entity_poly.type
_entity_poly.pdbx_seq_one_letter_code
_entity_poly.pdbx_strand_id
1 'polypeptide(L)'
;MGTKMAPSFANLFMGNLEKEFLSRQILKPQIWLRFIDDIFMIWPHGEDSLKIFVENINSFHSTIKFTADSSRVSVHFLDTTVTIENGSLKTDLFNKPTDKHNYLLPSSCHPPHCTKNIPYSQALRIKRLPQLLLFPAPQIYGTFLVRAKFQDKTSVEANNENFGCSPCPSNCKTCALIDSTKYFQSYQTARTFQIRQSINCLSKNVIYLIYCNLCGTQYVGESKNSLRMRMTQHRSAIKTKKN
;
A
#
# COMPACT_ATOMS: atom_id res chain seq x y z
N MET A 1 9.46 4.16 -7.10
CA MET A 1 10.17 2.85 -7.18
C MET A 1 11.61 3.00 -6.66
N GLY A 2 11.88 2.49 -5.45
CA GLY A 2 13.11 2.72 -4.67
C GLY A 2 14.33 1.89 -5.06
N THR A 3 15.39 1.95 -4.24
CA THR A 3 16.65 1.23 -4.45
C THR A 3 16.47 -0.27 -4.33
N LYS A 4 17.00 -1.06 -5.29
CA LYS A 4 16.86 -2.53 -5.34
C LYS A 4 17.26 -3.24 -4.03
N MET A 5 18.21 -2.68 -3.29
CA MET A 5 18.74 -3.28 -2.06
C MET A 5 17.92 -2.96 -0.81
N ALA A 6 17.07 -1.93 -0.84
CA ALA A 6 16.36 -1.46 0.36
C ALA A 6 15.47 -2.55 1.00
N PRO A 7 14.67 -3.34 0.25
CA PRO A 7 13.84 -4.39 0.86
C PRO A 7 14.66 -5.46 1.59
N SER A 8 15.83 -5.82 1.06
CA SER A 8 16.71 -6.80 1.69
C SER A 8 17.28 -6.29 3.02
N PHE A 9 17.74 -5.04 3.05
CA PHE A 9 18.23 -4.42 4.29
C PHE A 9 17.12 -4.26 5.33
N ALA A 10 15.93 -3.80 4.91
CA ALA A 10 14.77 -3.69 5.78
C ALA A 10 14.41 -5.07 6.37
N ASN A 11 14.36 -6.11 5.54
CA ASN A 11 14.05 -7.46 6.00
C ASN A 11 15.09 -8.02 6.99
N LEU A 12 16.38 -7.76 6.76
CA LEU A 12 17.45 -8.20 7.64
C LEU A 12 17.38 -7.51 9.00
N PHE A 13 17.24 -6.19 9.00
CA PHE A 13 17.13 -5.39 10.22
C PHE A 13 15.89 -5.81 11.03
N MET A 14 14.74 -5.89 10.38
CA MET A 14 13.49 -6.30 11.03
C MET A 14 13.57 -7.73 11.57
N GLY A 15 14.17 -8.65 10.82
CA GLY A 15 14.39 -10.02 11.29
C GLY A 15 15.25 -10.08 12.56
N ASN A 16 16.30 -9.27 12.66
CA ASN A 16 17.11 -9.22 13.89
C ASN A 16 16.33 -8.59 15.06
N LEU A 17 15.66 -7.46 14.81
CA LEU A 17 14.85 -6.76 15.81
C LEU A 17 13.77 -7.67 16.40
N GLU A 18 13.03 -8.37 15.56
CA GLU A 18 11.98 -9.31 15.96
C GLU A 18 12.54 -10.48 16.75
N LYS A 19 13.66 -11.06 16.31
CA LYS A 19 14.31 -12.18 17.00
C LYS A 19 14.74 -11.78 18.41
N GLU A 20 15.38 -10.63 18.55
CA GLU A 20 15.79 -10.11 19.86
C GLU A 20 14.58 -9.80 20.75
N PHE A 21 13.56 -9.13 20.21
CA PHE A 21 12.36 -8.80 20.96
C PHE A 21 11.64 -10.06 21.46
N LEU A 22 11.35 -11.01 20.57
CA LEU A 22 10.66 -12.27 20.90
C LEU A 22 11.46 -13.15 21.86
N SER A 23 12.80 -13.05 21.86
CA SER A 23 13.64 -13.77 22.83
C SER A 23 13.45 -13.28 24.27
N ARG A 24 13.10 -12.00 24.46
CA ARG A 24 12.94 -11.35 25.77
C ARG A 24 11.52 -11.44 26.33
N GLN A 25 10.53 -11.86 25.54
CA GLN A 25 9.14 -11.96 26.00
C GLN A 25 8.89 -13.28 26.73
N ILE A 26 8.15 -13.20 27.85
CA ILE A 26 7.66 -14.36 28.60
C ILE A 26 6.55 -15.06 27.80
N LEU A 27 5.58 -14.28 27.31
CA LEU A 27 4.47 -14.77 26.49
C LEU A 27 4.80 -14.55 25.02
N LYS A 28 4.68 -15.63 24.24
CA LYS A 28 5.04 -15.64 22.82
C LYS A 28 3.84 -16.02 21.94
N PRO A 29 3.75 -15.45 20.74
CA PRO A 29 2.77 -15.87 19.76
C PRO A 29 3.01 -17.32 19.34
N GLN A 30 1.94 -18.06 19.05
CA GLN A 30 2.03 -19.43 18.56
C GLN A 30 2.54 -19.48 17.12
N ILE A 31 2.15 -18.48 16.32
CA ILE A 31 2.61 -18.28 14.95
C ILE A 31 2.98 -16.81 14.80
N TRP A 32 4.11 -16.52 14.17
CA TRP A 32 4.55 -15.18 13.78
C TRP A 32 5.04 -15.21 12.33
N LEU A 33 4.30 -14.57 11.44
CA LEU A 33 4.59 -14.48 10.02
C LEU A 33 4.70 -13.01 9.62
N ARG A 34 5.76 -12.65 8.90
CA ARG A 34 5.93 -11.30 8.36
C ARG A 34 6.03 -11.34 6.85
N PHE A 35 5.31 -10.43 6.21
CA PHE A 35 5.46 -10.13 4.80
C PHE A 35 5.75 -8.63 4.63
N ILE A 36 7.04 -8.31 4.44
CA ILE A 36 7.54 -6.92 4.35
C ILE A 36 7.11 -6.13 5.60
N ASP A 37 6.06 -5.32 5.47
CA ASP A 37 5.57 -4.39 6.50
C ASP A 37 4.35 -4.92 7.27
N ASP A 38 3.68 -5.96 6.76
CA ASP A 38 2.51 -6.57 7.39
C ASP A 38 2.94 -7.81 8.21
N ILE A 39 2.50 -7.87 9.46
CA ILE A 39 2.72 -9.01 10.35
C ILE A 39 1.38 -9.70 10.63
N PHE A 40 1.39 -11.02 10.60
CA PHE A 40 0.30 -11.89 11.04
C PHE A 40 0.79 -12.74 12.20
N MET A 41 0.03 -12.75 13.30
CA MET A 41 0.32 -13.64 14.42
C MET A 41 -0.93 -14.24 15.04
N ILE A 42 -0.74 -15.39 15.70
CA ILE A 42 -1.75 -16.06 16.51
C ILE A 42 -1.35 -15.94 17.98
N TRP A 43 -2.22 -15.32 18.76
CA TRP A 43 -1.98 -15.00 20.16
C TRP A 43 -2.91 -15.79 21.10
N PRO A 44 -2.41 -16.78 21.86
CA PRO A 44 -3.26 -17.64 22.69
C PRO A 44 -3.46 -17.13 24.14
N HIS A 45 -2.85 -16.02 24.54
CA HIS A 45 -2.73 -15.65 25.96
C HIS A 45 -3.76 -14.61 26.46
N GLY A 46 -4.81 -14.32 25.69
CA GLY A 46 -5.83 -13.32 26.04
C GLY A 46 -5.57 -11.92 25.47
N GLU A 47 -6.55 -11.01 25.62
CA GLU A 47 -6.50 -9.66 25.02
C GLU A 47 -5.63 -8.68 25.83
N ASP A 48 -5.68 -8.75 27.16
CA ASP A 48 -4.93 -7.81 28.01
C ASP A 48 -3.43 -8.05 27.91
N SER A 49 -3.01 -9.32 27.85
CA SER A 49 -1.62 -9.70 27.58
C SER A 49 -1.18 -9.31 26.18
N LEU A 50 -2.09 -9.30 25.20
CA LEU A 50 -1.81 -8.82 23.85
C LEU A 50 -1.57 -7.31 23.84
N LYS A 51 -2.35 -6.51 24.57
CA LYS A 51 -2.15 -5.06 24.69
C LYS A 51 -0.78 -4.76 25.28
N ILE A 52 -0.42 -5.44 26.36
CA ILE A 52 0.92 -5.33 26.98
C ILE A 52 2.03 -5.72 25.99
N PHE A 53 1.84 -6.80 25.24
CA PHE A 53 2.80 -7.22 24.21
C PHE A 53 3.01 -6.16 23.13
N VAL A 54 1.92 -5.53 22.67
CA VAL A 54 1.95 -4.45 21.67
C VAL A 54 2.60 -3.18 22.23
N GLU A 55 2.40 -2.86 23.50
CA GLU A 55 3.09 -1.76 24.18
C GLU A 55 4.58 -2.03 24.32
N ASN A 56 4.96 -3.26 24.67
CA ASN A 56 6.36 -3.67 24.80
C ASN A 56 7.11 -3.56 23.47
N ILE A 57 6.54 -4.07 22.37
CA ILE A 57 7.20 -3.99 21.06
C ILE A 57 7.31 -2.53 20.58
N ASN A 58 6.30 -1.72 20.87
CA ASN A 58 6.33 -0.29 20.59
C ASN A 58 7.36 0.46 21.46
N SER A 59 7.67 -0.03 22.65
CA SER A 59 8.69 0.57 23.52
C SER A 59 10.11 0.10 23.17
N PHE A 60 10.24 -1.04 22.47
CA PHE A 60 11.52 -1.64 22.13
C PHE A 60 12.37 -0.79 21.18
N HIS A 61 11.72 -0.06 20.25
CA HIS A 61 12.42 0.83 19.32
C HIS A 61 11.79 2.24 19.31
N SER A 62 12.64 3.25 19.35
CA SER A 62 12.22 4.66 19.40
C SER A 62 11.42 5.09 18.16
N THR A 63 11.85 4.60 17.00
CA THR A 63 11.38 5.07 15.69
C THR A 63 10.32 4.17 15.08
N ILE A 64 10.33 2.88 15.38
CA ILE A 64 9.49 1.88 14.72
C ILE A 64 8.32 1.58 15.63
N LYS A 65 7.11 1.81 15.11
CA LYS A 65 5.86 1.59 15.86
C LYS A 65 4.93 0.64 15.10
N PHE A 66 4.28 -0.23 15.85
CA PHE A 66 3.36 -1.27 15.40
C PHE A 66 1.94 -0.89 15.82
N THR A 67 1.01 -0.86 14.87
CA THR A 67 -0.43 -0.83 15.16
C THR A 67 -0.95 -2.24 15.04
N ALA A 68 -1.70 -2.74 16.02
CA ALA A 68 -2.23 -4.10 16.03
C ALA A 68 -3.76 -4.09 15.99
N ASP A 69 -4.35 -4.78 15.01
CA ASP A 69 -5.78 -5.07 14.94
C ASP A 69 -6.00 -6.53 15.30
N SER A 70 -6.79 -6.80 16.33
CA SER A 70 -7.05 -8.16 16.82
C SER A 70 -8.52 -8.57 16.63
N SER A 71 -8.76 -9.79 16.18
CA SER A 71 -10.10 -10.38 16.09
C SER A 71 -10.07 -11.87 16.43
N ARG A 72 -11.17 -12.36 17.01
CA ARG A 72 -11.34 -13.78 17.38
C ARG A 72 -11.90 -14.64 16.24
N VAL A 73 -12.50 -13.99 15.23
CA VAL A 73 -13.25 -14.67 14.17
C VAL A 73 -12.53 -14.57 12.84
N SER A 74 -12.15 -13.36 12.43
CA SER A 74 -11.55 -13.12 11.12
C SER A 74 -10.64 -11.90 11.09
N VAL A 75 -9.55 -11.99 10.32
CA VAL A 75 -8.62 -10.87 10.05
C VAL A 75 -8.21 -10.89 8.58
N HIS A 76 -8.10 -9.70 7.99
CA HIS A 76 -7.59 -9.53 6.64
C HIS A 76 -6.06 -9.38 6.65
N PHE A 77 -5.36 -10.27 5.96
CA PHE A 77 -3.92 -10.25 5.80
C PHE A 77 -3.57 -10.34 4.30
N LEU A 78 -2.85 -9.35 3.77
CA LEU A 78 -2.59 -9.23 2.33
C LEU A 78 -3.89 -9.30 1.48
N ASP A 79 -3.96 -10.27 0.59
CA ASP A 79 -5.08 -10.55 -0.32
C ASP A 79 -6.01 -11.64 0.23
N THR A 80 -5.89 -12.02 1.50
CA THR A 80 -6.70 -13.06 2.12
C THR A 80 -7.40 -12.61 3.38
N THR A 81 -8.58 -13.18 3.61
CA THR A 81 -9.27 -13.16 4.89
C THR A 81 -8.99 -14.48 5.57
N VAL A 82 -8.35 -14.44 6.74
CA VAL A 82 -8.10 -15.61 7.57
C VAL A 82 -9.23 -15.69 8.58
N THR A 83 -9.99 -16.79 8.59
CA THR A 83 -11.07 -17.08 9.54
C THR A 83 -10.69 -18.28 10.42
N ILE A 84 -11.12 -18.27 11.67
CA ILE A 84 -11.06 -19.44 12.54
C ILE A 84 -12.42 -20.12 12.50
N GLU A 85 -12.49 -21.32 11.92
CA GLU A 85 -13.70 -22.17 11.89
C GLU A 85 -13.38 -23.50 12.59
N ASN A 86 -14.10 -23.84 13.66
CA ASN A 86 -13.95 -25.10 14.40
C ASN A 86 -12.50 -25.42 14.85
N GLY A 87 -11.75 -24.39 15.28
CA GLY A 87 -10.36 -24.53 15.70
C GLY A 87 -9.35 -24.73 14.56
N SER A 88 -9.79 -24.64 13.30
CA SER A 88 -8.96 -24.66 12.10
C SER A 88 -8.94 -23.30 11.41
N LEU A 89 -7.82 -22.97 10.78
CA LEU A 89 -7.68 -21.74 10.00
C LEU A 89 -8.17 -21.99 8.57
N LYS A 90 -9.11 -21.17 8.13
CA LYS A 90 -9.58 -21.14 6.75
C LYS A 90 -9.20 -19.80 6.14
N THR A 91 -8.90 -19.82 4.85
CA THR A 91 -8.50 -18.61 4.12
C THR A 91 -9.40 -18.42 2.93
N ASP A 92 -9.91 -17.21 2.75
CA ASP A 92 -10.68 -16.82 1.57
C ASP A 92 -10.07 -15.57 0.92
N LEU A 93 -10.45 -15.28 -0.32
CA LEU A 93 -10.02 -14.09 -1.06
C LEU A 93 -10.57 -12.82 -0.41
N PHE A 94 -9.69 -11.87 -0.12
CA PHE A 94 -10.10 -10.54 0.31
C PHE A 94 -9.99 -9.55 -0.83
N ASN A 95 -11.16 -9.02 -1.25
CA ASN A 95 -11.22 -7.87 -2.13
C ASN A 95 -11.48 -6.62 -1.30
N LYS A 96 -10.65 -5.59 -1.48
CA LYS A 96 -10.87 -4.30 -0.82
C LYS A 96 -12.23 -3.75 -1.27
N PRO A 97 -13.03 -3.13 -0.39
CA PRO A 97 -14.32 -2.53 -0.77
C PRO A 97 -14.21 -1.48 -1.88
N THR A 98 -13.00 -0.94 -2.07
CA THR A 98 -12.67 0.03 -3.12
C THR A 98 -12.35 -0.60 -4.48
N ASP A 99 -12.19 -1.92 -4.56
CA ASP A 99 -11.87 -2.61 -5.80
C ASP A 99 -13.14 -2.80 -6.65
N LYS A 100 -13.26 -1.99 -7.71
CA LYS A 100 -14.36 -2.07 -8.67
C LYS A 100 -14.14 -3.17 -9.73
N HIS A 101 -13.03 -3.90 -9.67
CA HIS A 101 -12.61 -4.85 -10.71
C HIS A 101 -12.58 -4.19 -12.10
N ASN A 102 -12.20 -2.91 -12.15
CA ASN A 102 -12.11 -2.17 -13.39
C ASN A 102 -10.86 -2.62 -14.14
N TYR A 103 -11.05 -3.63 -15.00
CA TYR A 103 -10.00 -4.11 -15.88
C TYR A 103 -9.87 -3.21 -17.12
N LEU A 104 -8.69 -3.26 -17.69
CA LEU A 104 -8.38 -2.53 -18.90
C LEU A 104 -9.14 -3.14 -20.09
N LEU A 105 -9.92 -2.31 -20.80
CA LEU A 105 -10.66 -2.75 -21.98
C LEU A 105 -9.71 -3.09 -23.14
N PRO A 106 -9.99 -4.13 -23.93
CA PRO A 106 -9.24 -4.45 -25.15
C PRO A 106 -9.21 -3.31 -26.17
N SER A 107 -10.23 -2.46 -26.17
CA SER A 107 -10.36 -1.26 -27.02
C SER A 107 -9.54 -0.06 -26.53
N SER A 108 -8.87 -0.16 -25.38
CA SER A 108 -8.00 0.91 -24.90
C SER A 108 -6.74 1.02 -25.76
N CYS A 109 -6.09 2.19 -25.77
CA CYS A 109 -4.85 2.43 -26.53
C CYS A 109 -3.60 1.76 -25.95
N HIS A 110 -3.77 0.72 -25.12
CA HIS A 110 -2.63 0.01 -24.53
C HIS A 110 -2.21 -1.16 -25.44
N PRO A 111 -0.94 -1.60 -25.35
CA PRO A 111 -0.48 -2.78 -26.08
C PRO A 111 -1.36 -4.01 -25.82
N PRO A 112 -1.70 -4.82 -26.85
CA PRO A 112 -2.61 -5.97 -26.70
C PRO A 112 -2.17 -7.02 -25.69
N HIS A 113 -0.86 -7.13 -25.40
CA HIS A 113 -0.36 -8.07 -24.40
C HIS A 113 -0.77 -7.68 -22.98
N CYS A 114 -0.98 -6.39 -22.68
CA CYS A 114 -1.40 -5.93 -21.37
C CYS A 114 -2.80 -6.43 -21.01
N THR A 115 -3.74 -6.38 -21.96
CA THR A 115 -5.12 -6.85 -21.78
C THR A 115 -5.21 -8.38 -21.79
N LYS A 116 -4.45 -9.06 -22.68
CA LYS A 116 -4.36 -10.53 -22.70
C LYS A 116 -3.78 -11.12 -21.42
N ASN A 117 -2.87 -10.42 -20.76
CA ASN A 117 -2.25 -10.88 -19.51
C ASN A 117 -3.16 -10.74 -18.28
N ILE A 118 -4.24 -9.96 -18.35
CA ILE A 118 -5.18 -9.78 -17.22
C ILE A 118 -5.74 -11.13 -16.74
N PRO A 119 -6.44 -11.93 -17.57
CA PRO A 119 -7.00 -13.20 -17.12
C PRO A 119 -5.92 -14.16 -16.61
N TYR A 120 -4.75 -14.22 -17.27
CA TYR A 120 -3.63 -15.04 -16.81
C TYR A 120 -3.14 -14.61 -15.42
N SER A 121 -2.95 -13.31 -15.19
CA SER A 121 -2.49 -12.78 -13.90
C SER A 121 -3.49 -13.00 -12.77
N GLN A 122 -4.80 -12.87 -13.05
CA GLN A 122 -5.85 -13.14 -12.06
C GLN A 122 -5.95 -14.62 -11.73
N ALA A 123 -5.91 -15.50 -12.74
CA ALA A 123 -5.88 -16.95 -12.52
C ALA A 123 -4.63 -17.38 -11.74
N LEU A 124 -3.47 -16.77 -12.04
CA LEU A 124 -2.25 -17.01 -11.30
C LEU A 124 -2.34 -16.51 -9.85
N ARG A 125 -3.01 -15.39 -9.59
CA ARG A 125 -3.28 -14.89 -8.23
C ARG A 125 -4.12 -15.88 -7.44
N ILE A 126 -5.20 -16.40 -8.04
CA ILE A 126 -6.04 -17.45 -7.44
C ILE A 126 -5.22 -18.72 -7.17
N LYS A 127 -4.40 -19.15 -8.13
CA LYS A 127 -3.55 -20.35 -7.99
C LYS A 127 -2.47 -20.19 -6.92
N ARG A 128 -1.91 -18.98 -6.78
CA ARG A 128 -0.87 -18.64 -5.80
C ARG A 128 -1.44 -18.21 -4.46
N LEU A 129 -2.77 -18.16 -4.30
CA LEU A 129 -3.36 -17.96 -3.01
C LEU A 129 -2.74 -18.97 -2.06
N PRO A 130 -2.36 -18.49 -0.88
CA PRO A 130 -1.60 -19.31 0.00
C PRO A 130 -2.51 -20.44 0.50
N GLN A 131 -2.27 -21.65 0.00
CA GLN A 131 -2.44 -22.88 0.77
C GLN A 131 -1.54 -22.89 2.04
N LEU A 132 -1.09 -21.73 2.55
CA LEU A 132 -0.13 -21.60 3.67
C LEU A 132 -0.66 -22.16 5.00
N LEU A 133 -1.94 -22.50 5.09
CA LEU A 133 -2.58 -22.99 6.31
C LEU A 133 -3.12 -24.43 6.17
N LEU A 134 -2.64 -25.21 5.20
CA LEU A 134 -2.82 -26.67 5.19
C LEU A 134 -1.91 -27.41 6.19
N PHE A 135 -1.12 -26.69 6.98
CA PHE A 135 -0.56 -27.29 8.19
C PHE A 135 -1.70 -27.58 9.15
N PRO A 136 -1.81 -28.80 9.72
CA PRO A 136 -2.74 -29.05 10.81
C PRO A 136 -2.40 -28.08 11.94
N ALA A 137 -3.18 -27.01 12.07
CA ALA A 137 -2.99 -26.05 13.12
C ALA A 137 -3.27 -26.77 14.46
N PRO A 138 -2.40 -26.64 15.48
CA PRO A 138 -2.72 -27.15 16.81
C PRO A 138 -4.01 -26.47 17.27
N GLN A 139 -4.99 -27.26 17.72
CA GLN A 139 -6.34 -26.82 18.11
C GLN A 139 -6.37 -25.40 18.68
N ILE A 140 -6.82 -24.45 17.86
CA ILE A 140 -6.75 -23.02 18.13
C ILE A 140 -8.04 -22.58 18.85
N TYR A 141 -8.19 -22.94 20.13
CA TYR A 141 -9.31 -22.45 20.95
C TYR A 141 -8.88 -21.18 21.71
N GLY A 142 -9.66 -20.10 21.58
CA GLY A 142 -9.51 -18.89 22.41
C GLY A 142 -8.40 -17.92 22.00
N THR A 143 -7.85 -18.02 20.79
CA THR A 143 -6.73 -17.16 20.35
C THR A 143 -7.19 -15.96 19.53
N PHE A 144 -6.39 -14.89 19.54
CA PHE A 144 -6.58 -13.73 18.67
C PHE A 144 -5.74 -13.87 17.40
N LEU A 145 -6.37 -13.58 16.27
CA LEU A 145 -5.66 -13.24 15.03
C LEU A 145 -5.26 -11.77 15.13
N VAL A 146 -4.00 -11.46 14.89
CA VAL A 146 -3.50 -10.09 14.97
C VAL A 146 -2.81 -9.71 13.67
N ARG A 147 -3.26 -8.61 13.07
CA ARG A 147 -2.53 -7.92 12.00
C ARG A 147 -1.76 -6.77 12.62
N ALA A 148 -0.48 -6.63 12.30
CA ALA A 148 0.26 -5.41 12.61
C ALA A 148 0.81 -4.68 11.39
N LYS A 149 0.84 -3.34 11.46
CA LYS A 149 1.42 -2.43 10.45
C LYS A 149 2.41 -1.46 11.07
N PHE A 150 3.47 -1.13 10.32
CA PHE A 150 4.38 -0.06 10.67
C PHE A 150 3.75 1.33 10.49
N GLN A 151 3.95 2.21 11.46
CA GLN A 151 3.71 3.64 11.30
C GLN A 151 5.02 4.35 10.98
N ASP A 152 5.12 4.94 9.79
CA ASP A 152 6.18 5.89 9.49
C ASP A 152 5.92 7.20 10.24
N LYS A 153 6.79 7.55 11.19
CA LYS A 153 6.89 8.92 11.74
C LYS A 153 7.54 9.88 10.72
N THR A 154 7.01 9.96 9.50
CA THR A 154 7.35 11.02 8.53
C THR A 154 6.27 12.11 8.45
N SER A 155 5.50 12.31 9.52
CA SER A 155 4.87 13.61 9.79
C SER A 155 5.81 14.45 10.65
N VAL A 156 6.96 14.85 10.07
CA VAL A 156 7.50 16.14 10.47
C VAL A 156 6.50 17.16 9.95
N GLU A 157 5.68 17.68 10.85
CA GLU A 157 4.88 18.88 10.65
C GLU A 157 5.85 20.04 10.38
N ALA A 158 6.35 20.12 9.16
CA ALA A 158 7.07 21.27 8.69
C ALA A 158 6.03 22.36 8.41
N ASN A 159 5.89 23.29 9.36
CA ASN A 159 5.31 24.61 9.13
C ASN A 159 5.89 25.18 7.83
N ASN A 160 5.10 25.25 6.75
CA ASN A 160 5.55 25.86 5.51
C ASN A 160 4.35 26.31 4.66
N GLU A 161 4.15 27.62 4.60
CA GLU A 161 3.05 28.30 3.91
C GLU A 161 3.08 28.15 2.37
N ASN A 162 4.11 27.49 1.83
CA ASN A 162 4.43 27.42 0.40
C ASN A 162 4.24 26.03 -0.25
N PHE A 163 3.51 25.12 0.39
CA PHE A 163 3.15 23.84 -0.25
C PHE A 163 2.05 24.01 -1.30
N GLY A 164 2.16 23.27 -2.40
CA GLY A 164 1.21 23.32 -3.51
C GLY A 164 1.86 23.10 -4.87
N CYS A 165 1.02 23.10 -5.90
CA CYS A 165 1.43 23.07 -7.29
C CYS A 165 1.39 24.49 -7.88
N SER A 166 2.46 24.92 -8.53
CA SER A 166 2.53 26.24 -9.18
C SER A 166 3.14 26.15 -10.60
N PRO A 167 2.82 27.09 -11.50
CA PRO A 167 3.37 27.11 -12.84
C PRO A 167 4.85 27.49 -12.80
N CYS A 168 5.62 26.99 -13.77
CA CYS A 168 7.00 27.43 -13.95
C CYS A 168 7.05 28.86 -14.53
N PRO A 169 8.16 29.59 -14.36
CA PRO A 169 8.32 30.96 -14.87
C PRO A 169 8.37 31.07 -16.41
N SER A 170 8.48 29.96 -17.13
CA SER A 170 8.54 29.92 -18.61
C SER A 170 7.17 29.68 -19.25
N ASN A 171 6.94 30.15 -20.48
CA ASN A 171 5.74 29.84 -21.27
C ASN A 171 5.67 28.33 -21.61
N CYS A 172 4.99 27.57 -20.74
CA CYS A 172 5.00 26.11 -20.75
C CYS A 172 3.62 25.56 -21.10
N LYS A 173 3.54 24.82 -22.23
CA LYS A 173 2.32 24.11 -22.67
C LYS A 173 1.77 23.13 -21.64
N THR A 174 2.62 22.64 -20.73
CA THR A 174 2.17 21.75 -19.66
C THR A 174 1.53 22.53 -18.52
N CYS A 175 2.08 23.69 -18.15
CA CYS A 175 1.51 24.53 -17.09
C CYS A 175 0.17 25.14 -17.46
N ALA A 176 -0.11 25.33 -18.76
CA ALA A 176 -1.43 25.75 -19.23
C ALA A 176 -2.56 24.76 -18.89
N LEU A 177 -2.22 23.50 -18.58
CA LEU A 177 -3.18 22.44 -18.22
C LEU A 177 -3.03 21.99 -16.75
N ILE A 178 -2.20 22.68 -15.97
CA ILE A 178 -1.98 22.35 -14.56
C ILE A 178 -2.77 23.35 -13.72
N ASP A 179 -3.61 22.85 -12.84
CA ASP A 179 -4.26 23.69 -11.84
C ASP A 179 -3.27 24.08 -10.75
N SER A 180 -3.24 25.37 -10.43
CA SER A 180 -2.42 25.89 -9.34
C SER A 180 -3.20 25.75 -8.03
N THR A 181 -2.96 24.66 -7.30
CA THR A 181 -3.71 24.35 -6.09
C THR A 181 -2.81 23.86 -4.96
N LYS A 182 -3.29 24.02 -3.72
CA LYS A 182 -2.68 23.41 -2.52
C LYS A 182 -3.34 22.09 -2.14
N TYR A 183 -4.53 21.84 -2.69
CA TYR A 183 -5.37 20.69 -2.38
C TYR A 183 -5.93 20.08 -3.66
N PHE A 184 -6.22 18.79 -3.62
CA PHE A 184 -7.03 18.13 -4.63
C PHE A 184 -8.09 17.25 -3.97
N GLN A 185 -9.23 17.09 -4.63
CA GLN A 185 -10.32 16.24 -4.14
C GLN A 185 -10.41 14.97 -4.98
N SER A 186 -10.58 13.83 -4.31
CA SER A 186 -10.91 12.57 -4.97
C SER A 186 -12.38 12.57 -5.39
N TYR A 187 -12.66 12.41 -6.68
CA TYR A 187 -14.02 12.35 -7.21
C TYR A 187 -14.77 11.10 -6.71
N GLN A 188 -14.04 10.04 -6.34
CA GLN A 188 -14.63 8.76 -5.91
C GLN A 188 -15.00 8.75 -4.42
N THR A 189 -14.26 9.46 -3.59
CA THR A 189 -14.43 9.41 -2.11
C THR A 189 -14.84 10.74 -1.51
N ALA A 190 -14.91 11.80 -2.32
CA ALA A 190 -15.07 13.20 -1.91
C ALA A 190 -14.03 13.69 -0.89
N ARG A 191 -12.99 12.91 -0.59
CA ARG A 191 -11.92 13.29 0.35
C ARG A 191 -10.96 14.28 -0.29
N THR A 192 -10.57 15.28 0.47
CA THR A 192 -9.60 16.30 0.08
C THR A 192 -8.22 15.96 0.63
N PHE A 193 -7.20 16.07 -0.21
CA PHE A 193 -5.81 15.81 0.13
C PHE A 193 -4.98 17.07 -0.05
N GLN A 194 -4.12 17.37 0.93
CA GLN A 194 -3.17 18.47 0.85
C GLN A 194 -1.89 18.03 0.17
N ILE A 195 -1.40 18.85 -0.75
CA ILE A 195 -0.08 18.67 -1.35
C ILE A 195 0.95 19.10 -0.30
N ARG A 196 1.84 18.19 0.10
CA ARG A 196 2.82 18.39 1.18
C ARG A 196 4.18 18.91 0.72
N GLN A 197 4.28 19.30 -0.56
CA GLN A 197 5.53 19.73 -1.19
C GLN A 197 5.24 20.91 -2.11
N SER A 198 6.24 21.76 -2.36
CA SER A 198 6.17 22.78 -3.41
C SER A 198 6.64 22.14 -4.71
N ILE A 199 5.72 21.94 -5.66
CA ILE A 199 5.96 21.23 -6.90
C ILE A 199 5.54 22.05 -8.12
N ASN A 200 6.21 21.82 -9.25
CA ASN A 200 5.88 22.42 -10.53
C ASN A 200 6.15 21.43 -11.68
N CYS A 201 6.01 21.88 -12.93
CA CYS A 201 6.18 20.98 -14.08
C CYS A 201 7.62 20.43 -14.26
N LEU A 202 8.62 21.02 -13.61
CA LEU A 202 10.02 20.59 -13.67
C LEU A 202 10.37 19.56 -12.59
N SER A 203 9.53 19.41 -11.57
CA SER A 203 9.69 18.43 -10.50
C SER A 203 9.76 17.00 -11.04
N LYS A 204 10.72 16.22 -10.54
CA LYS A 204 10.94 14.79 -10.85
C LYS A 204 10.40 13.91 -9.75
N ASN A 205 10.24 12.61 -10.00
CA ASN A 205 9.71 11.64 -9.04
C ASN A 205 8.34 12.04 -8.49
N VAL A 206 7.47 12.57 -9.35
CA VAL A 206 6.16 13.08 -8.97
C VAL A 206 5.07 12.05 -9.21
N ILE A 207 4.09 12.05 -8.31
CA ILE A 207 2.78 11.46 -8.55
C ILE A 207 1.89 12.59 -9.05
N TYR A 208 1.18 12.38 -10.16
CA TYR A 208 0.30 13.37 -10.77
C TYR A 208 -1.09 12.79 -10.97
N LEU A 209 -2.10 13.66 -10.88
CA LEU A 209 -3.50 13.33 -11.12
C LEU A 209 -3.96 14.07 -12.38
N ILE A 210 -4.53 13.34 -13.32
CA ILE A 210 -5.24 13.90 -14.49
C ILE A 210 -6.71 13.62 -14.29
N TYR A 211 -7.56 14.61 -14.52
CA TYR A 211 -9.00 14.42 -14.44
C TYR A 211 -9.68 14.99 -15.67
N CYS A 212 -10.86 14.44 -15.98
CA CYS A 212 -11.69 14.93 -17.06
C CYS A 212 -12.76 15.87 -16.50
N ASN A 213 -12.82 17.11 -16.99
CA ASN A 213 -13.82 18.10 -16.58
C ASN A 213 -15.25 17.74 -17.01
N LEU A 214 -15.42 16.80 -17.95
CA LEU A 214 -16.73 16.41 -18.47
C LEU A 214 -17.33 15.20 -17.75
N CYS A 215 -16.52 14.18 -17.45
CA CYS A 215 -17.01 12.93 -16.86
C CYS A 215 -16.50 12.64 -15.44
N GLY A 216 -15.63 13.49 -14.88
CA GLY A 216 -15.12 13.34 -13.51
C GLY A 216 -14.16 12.17 -13.31
N THR A 217 -13.83 11.40 -14.36
CA THR A 217 -12.85 10.31 -14.27
C THR A 217 -11.48 10.86 -13.91
N GLN A 218 -10.86 10.27 -12.88
CA GLN A 218 -9.53 10.63 -12.40
C GLN A 218 -8.54 9.49 -12.69
N TYR A 219 -7.37 9.86 -13.23
CA TYR A 219 -6.22 8.99 -13.47
C TYR A 219 -5.06 9.43 -12.58
N VAL A 220 -4.44 8.48 -11.89
CA VAL A 220 -3.23 8.73 -11.09
C VAL A 220 -2.05 8.06 -11.78
N GLY A 221 -0.99 8.82 -12.03
CA GLY A 221 0.24 8.34 -12.65
C GLY A 221 1.48 8.72 -11.85
N GLU A 222 2.56 7.97 -12.04
CA GLU A 222 3.88 8.31 -11.52
C GLU A 222 4.85 8.68 -12.66
N SER A 223 5.79 9.58 -12.39
CA SER A 223 6.90 9.87 -13.30
C SER A 223 8.22 10.04 -12.58
N LYS A 224 9.23 9.27 -13.02
CA LYS A 224 10.63 9.47 -12.61
C LYS A 224 11.25 10.70 -13.29
N ASN A 225 10.84 10.98 -14.52
CA ASN A 225 11.25 12.18 -15.25
C ASN A 225 10.46 13.40 -14.76
N SER A 226 10.83 14.59 -15.22
CA SER A 226 10.03 15.79 -14.94
C SER A 226 8.62 15.64 -15.51
N LEU A 227 7.61 16.17 -14.81
CA LEU A 227 6.21 16.16 -15.29
C LEU A 227 6.08 16.72 -16.71
N ARG A 228 6.80 17.80 -17.02
CA ARG A 228 6.86 18.42 -18.36
C ARG A 228 7.29 17.42 -19.43
N MET A 229 8.35 16.67 -19.17
CA MET A 229 8.86 15.66 -20.11
C MET A 229 7.82 14.56 -20.31
N ARG A 230 7.20 14.08 -19.23
CA ARG A 230 6.15 13.05 -19.29
C ARG A 230 4.96 13.48 -20.14
N MET A 231 4.47 14.70 -19.94
CA MET A 231 3.34 15.24 -20.72
C MET A 231 3.72 15.48 -22.17
N THR A 232 4.98 15.81 -22.45
CA THR A 232 5.49 15.95 -23.82
C THR A 232 5.55 14.61 -24.54
N GLN A 233 6.01 13.56 -23.86
CA GLN A 233 5.99 12.19 -24.38
C GLN A 233 4.58 11.72 -24.68
N HIS A 234 3.62 11.96 -23.78
CA HIS A 234 2.21 11.64 -24.02
C HIS A 234 1.65 12.37 -25.25
N ARG A 235 1.86 13.69 -25.36
CA ARG A 235 1.45 14.46 -26.54
C ARG A 235 2.10 13.93 -27.83
N SER A 236 3.38 13.56 -27.77
CA SER A 236 4.09 12.99 -28.92
C SER A 236 3.49 11.66 -29.33
N ALA A 237 3.27 10.74 -28.38
CA ALA A 237 2.70 9.41 -28.65
C ALA A 237 1.32 9.51 -29.32
N ILE A 238 0.46 10.42 -28.83
CA ILE A 238 -0.85 10.70 -29.43
C ILE A 238 -0.71 11.18 -30.88
N LYS A 239 0.22 12.10 -31.15
CA LYS A 239 0.45 12.63 -32.50
C LYS A 239 1.02 11.59 -33.46
N THR A 240 1.92 10.73 -33.00
CA THR A 240 2.62 9.77 -33.86
C THR A 240 1.93 8.41 -33.93
N LYS A 241 0.84 8.19 -33.19
CA LYS A 241 0.16 6.88 -33.04
C LYS A 241 1.12 5.72 -32.71
N LYS A 242 2.27 6.02 -32.11
CA LYS A 242 3.23 5.01 -31.67
C LYS A 242 2.77 4.56 -30.30
N ASN A 243 2.06 3.43 -30.27
CA ASN A 243 1.74 2.70 -29.04
C ASN A 243 2.92 1.80 -28.65
#